data_AF-A0A382W3I4-F1
#
_entry.id   AF-A0A382W3I4-F1
#
_cell.length_a   1.000
_cell.length_b   1.000
_cell.length_c   1.000
_cell.angle_alpha   90.00
_cell.angle_beta   90.00
_cell.angle_gamma   90.00
#
_symmetry.space_group_name_H-M   'P 1'
#
loop_
_entity.id
_entity.type
_entity.pdbx_description
1 polymer ?
#
loop_
_entity_poly.entity_id
_entity_poly.type
_entity_poly.pdbx_seq_one_letter_code
_entity_poly.pdbx_strand_id
1 'polypeptide(L)'
;VAQINIGLSKSLYTRGLQCEKSLWLKKYNPEVLTPPDAQLQAVFETGNLVGDKACELFPEGKEVPYEGKNHAKNIELTQKLLSEGVKNIYEATFE
;
A
#
# COMPACT_ATOMS: atom_id res chain seq x y z
N VAL A 1 -18.48 -13.05 18.92
CA VAL A 1 -17.04 -12.70 18.76
C VAL A 1 -16.98 -11.55 17.78
N ALA A 2 -16.55 -10.36 18.20
CA ALA A 2 -16.42 -9.24 17.27
C ALA A 2 -15.35 -9.61 16.23
N GLN A 3 -15.75 -9.70 14.96
CA GLN A 3 -14.79 -9.74 13.86
C GLN A 3 -14.07 -8.40 13.84
N ILE A 4 -12.84 -8.37 14.36
CA ILE A 4 -11.96 -7.23 14.18
C ILE A 4 -11.47 -7.31 12.74
N ASN A 5 -12.09 -6.56 11.84
CA ASN A 5 -11.53 -6.38 10.50
C ASN A 5 -10.32 -5.45 10.63
N ILE A 6 -9.13 -6.05 10.76
CA ILE A 6 -7.90 -5.32 11.06
C ILE A 6 -7.38 -4.54 9.84
N GLY A 7 -7.91 -4.72 8.61
CA GLY A 7 -7.43 -3.98 7.42
C GLY A 7 -5.90 -4.07 7.29
N LEU A 8 -5.40 -5.27 7.00
CA LEU A 8 -3.96 -5.50 6.88
C LEU A 8 -3.49 -5.18 5.47
N SER A 9 -2.56 -4.23 5.34
CA SER A 9 -1.77 -4.10 4.11
C SER A 9 -0.78 -5.26 3.99
N LYS A 10 -0.20 -5.44 2.79
CA LYS A 10 0.86 -6.43 2.54
C LYS A 10 2.01 -6.33 3.57
N SER A 11 2.47 -5.12 3.88
CA SER A 11 3.53 -4.89 4.87
C SER A 11 3.09 -5.20 6.29
N LEU A 12 1.84 -4.93 6.66
CA LEU A 12 1.32 -5.29 7.99
C LEU A 12 1.12 -6.79 8.14
N TYR A 13 0.65 -7.47 7.09
CA TYR A 13 0.48 -8.93 7.08
C TYR A 13 1.84 -9.64 7.25
N THR A 14 2.82 -9.29 6.41
CA THR A 14 4.17 -9.86 6.49
C THR A 14 4.84 -9.57 7.84
N ARG A 15 4.67 -8.37 8.38
CA ARG A 15 5.15 -8.01 9.72
C ARG A 15 4.48 -8.87 10.81
N GLY A 16 3.17 -9.11 10.71
CA GLY A 16 2.43 -9.96 11.65
C GLY A 16 2.92 -11.40 11.61
N LEU A 17 3.16 -11.95 10.42
CA LEU A 17 3.73 -13.29 10.24
C LEU A 17 5.12 -13.43 10.89
N GLN A 18 5.94 -12.38 10.83
CA GLN A 18 7.26 -12.39 11.46
C GLN A 18 7.18 -12.20 12.98
N CYS A 19 6.32 -11.29 13.44
CA CYS A 19 6.15 -11.00 14.86
C CYS A 19 4.83 -10.25 15.13
N GLU A 20 3.88 -10.92 15.77
CA GLU A 20 2.58 -10.34 16.14
C GLU A 20 2.70 -9.11 17.06
N LYS A 21 3.63 -9.13 18.02
CA LYS A 21 3.90 -7.98 18.90
C LYS A 21 4.38 -6.78 18.09
N SER A 22 5.20 -7.01 17.07
CA SER A 22 5.70 -5.98 16.17
C SER A 22 4.58 -5.35 15.33
N LEU A 23 3.60 -6.16 14.88
CA LEU A 23 2.38 -5.68 14.24
C LEU A 23 1.54 -4.82 15.20
N TRP A 24 1.34 -5.31 16.43
CA TRP A 24 0.59 -4.57 17.45
C TRP A 24 1.21 -3.20 17.72
N LEU A 25 2.53 -3.13 17.94
CA LEU A 25 3.24 -1.86 18.12
C LEU A 25 3.05 -0.95 16.91
N LYS A 26 3.21 -1.47 15.68
CA LYS A 26 3.02 -0.64 14.47
C LYS A 26 1.63 -0.02 14.36
N LYS A 27 0.59 -0.70 14.87
CA LYS A 27 -0.80 -0.21 14.82
C LYS A 27 -1.17 0.73 15.96
N TYR A 28 -0.68 0.47 17.17
CA TYR A 28 -1.20 1.09 18.39
C TYR A 28 -0.15 1.89 19.18
N ASN A 29 1.13 1.72 18.90
CA ASN A 29 2.24 2.43 19.54
C ASN A 29 3.45 2.52 18.57
N PRO A 30 3.31 3.20 17.42
CA PRO A 30 4.38 3.27 16.42
C PRO A 30 5.60 4.07 16.88
N GLU A 31 5.46 4.98 17.84
CA GLU A 31 6.50 5.85 18.36
C GLU A 31 7.65 5.10 19.07
N VAL A 32 7.42 3.89 19.56
CA VAL A 32 8.50 3.06 20.14
C VAL A 32 9.27 2.25 19.10
N LEU A 33 8.84 2.25 17.84
CA LEU A 33 9.54 1.53 16.78
C LEU A 33 10.74 2.34 16.30
N THR A 34 11.86 1.65 16.13
CA THR A 34 13.02 2.23 15.45
C THR A 34 12.62 2.64 14.03
N PRO A 35 12.87 3.89 13.62
CA PRO A 35 12.65 4.31 12.25
C PRO A 35 13.58 3.54 11.29
N PRO A 36 13.22 3.43 10.01
CA PRO A 36 14.13 2.88 8.99
C PRO A 36 15.48 3.60 9.01
N ASP A 37 16.55 2.82 8.92
CA ASP A 37 17.88 3.38 8.69
C ASP A 37 18.06 3.79 7.22
N ALA A 38 19.18 4.43 6.90
CA ALA A 38 19.47 4.91 5.54
C ALA A 38 19.51 3.77 4.51
N GLN A 39 19.95 2.57 4.92
CA GLN A 39 20.01 1.42 4.02
C GLN A 39 18.60 0.94 3.66
N LEU A 40 17.73 0.78 4.66
CA LEU A 40 16.34 0.36 4.45
C LEU A 40 15.55 1.43 3.68
N GLN A 41 15.82 2.71 3.94
CA GLN A 41 15.22 3.82 3.20
C GLN A 41 15.60 3.78 1.71
N ALA A 42 16.88 3.52 1.38
CA ALA A 42 17.33 3.38 -0.01
C ALA A 42 16.67 2.20 -0.75
N VAL A 43 16.38 1.10 -0.05
CA VAL A 43 15.62 -0.03 -0.62
C VAL A 43 14.19 0.39 -0.97
N PHE A 44 13.52 1.16 -0.10
CA PHE A 44 12.17 1.68 -0.39
C PHE A 44 12.18 2.64 -1.58
N GLU A 45 13.14 3.55 -1.63
CA GLU A 45 13.30 4.50 -2.74
C GLU A 45 13.57 3.79 -4.06
N THR A 46 14.40 2.75 -4.05
CA THR A 46 14.62 1.91 -5.23
C THR A 46 13.32 1.25 -5.68
N GLY A 47 12.50 0.75 -4.74
CA GLY A 47 11.19 0.20 -5.03
C GLY A 47 10.25 1.20 -5.72
N ASN A 48 10.20 2.44 -5.21
CA ASN A 48 9.40 3.51 -5.81
C ASN A 48 9.87 3.82 -7.24
N LEU A 49 11.19 3.94 -7.45
CA LEU A 49 11.75 4.20 -8.77
C LEU A 49 11.42 3.09 -9.79
N VAL A 50 11.42 1.82 -9.35
CA VAL A 50 10.98 0.71 -10.21
C VAL A 50 9.49 0.81 -10.52
N GLY A 51 8.66 1.19 -9.54
CA GLY A 51 7.23 1.44 -9.74
C GLY A 51 6.97 2.53 -10.77
N ASP A 52 7.64 3.69 -10.62
CA ASP A 52 7.56 4.82 -11.56
C ASP A 52 7.94 4.37 -12.99
N LYS A 53 9.02 3.59 -13.12
CA LYS A 53 9.44 3.04 -14.42
C LYS A 53 8.47 2.02 -15.00
N ALA A 54 7.77 1.25 -14.18
CA ALA A 54 6.73 0.34 -14.65
C ALA A 54 5.50 1.12 -15.18
N CYS A 55 5.19 2.28 -14.58
CA CYS A 55 4.16 3.18 -15.07
C CYS A 55 4.49 3.76 -16.45
N GLU A 56 5.77 4.06 -16.71
CA GLU A 56 6.23 4.55 -18.03
C GLU A 56 6.04 3.53 -19.17
N LEU A 57 5.94 2.23 -18.88
CA LEU A 57 5.76 1.19 -19.91
C LEU A 57 4.39 1.26 -20.60
N PHE A 58 3.37 1.81 -19.93
CA PHE A 58 2.05 2.04 -20.51
C PHE A 58 1.62 3.47 -20.27
N PRO A 59 1.99 4.42 -21.15
CA PRO A 59 1.76 5.86 -20.95
C PRO A 59 0.29 6.27 -20.74
N GLU A 60 -0.65 5.49 -21.26
CA GLU A 60 -2.09 5.70 -21.09
C GLU A 60 -2.66 5.12 -19.78
N GLY A 61 -1.82 4.42 -19.00
CA GLY A 61 -2.22 3.85 -17.74
C GLY A 61 -2.54 4.92 -16.70
N LYS A 62 -3.38 4.55 -15.72
CA LYS A 62 -3.81 5.44 -14.65
C LYS A 62 -3.36 4.88 -13.32
N GLU A 63 -2.68 5.69 -12.53
CA GLU A 63 -2.28 5.34 -11.17
C GLU A 63 -3.35 5.80 -10.18
N VAL A 64 -3.71 4.92 -9.26
CA VAL A 64 -4.55 5.23 -8.11
C VAL A 64 -3.63 5.69 -6.97
N PRO A 65 -3.61 6.98 -6.60
CA PRO A 65 -2.66 7.49 -5.62
C PRO A 65 -2.89 6.88 -4.23
N TYR A 66 -1.80 6.62 -3.52
CA TYR A 66 -1.87 6.17 -2.13
C TYR A 66 -1.98 7.36 -1.17
N GLU A 67 -3.21 7.77 -0.81
CA GLU A 67 -3.46 8.82 0.20
C GLU A 67 -3.49 8.27 1.65
N GLY A 68 -2.72 7.23 1.95
CA GLY A 68 -2.65 6.65 3.30
C GLY A 68 -3.80 5.69 3.62
N LYS A 69 -4.49 5.91 4.75
CA LYS A 69 -5.45 4.93 5.32
C LYS A 69 -6.84 4.91 4.65
N ASN A 70 -7.11 5.80 3.70
CA ASN A 70 -8.44 5.92 3.11
C ASN A 70 -8.62 4.99 1.89
N HIS A 71 -8.75 3.69 2.17
CA HIS A 71 -8.94 2.68 1.13
C HIS A 71 -10.27 2.84 0.35
N ALA A 72 -11.31 3.41 0.97
CA ALA A 72 -12.60 3.59 0.33
C ALA A 72 -12.51 4.49 -0.92
N LYS A 73 -11.80 5.62 -0.82
CA LYS A 73 -11.57 6.50 -1.98
C LYS A 73 -10.81 5.80 -3.11
N ASN A 74 -9.81 4.99 -2.76
CA ASN A 74 -9.01 4.27 -3.74
C ASN A 74 -9.83 3.18 -4.46
N ILE A 75 -10.75 2.53 -3.73
CA ILE A 75 -11.71 1.58 -4.30
C ILE A 75 -12.67 2.30 -5.26
N GLU A 76 -13.27 3.42 -4.84
CA GLU A 76 -14.15 4.23 -5.69
C GLU A 76 -13.44 4.67 -6.99
N LEU A 77 -12.20 5.15 -6.88
CA LEU A 77 -11.42 5.54 -8.04
C LEU A 77 -11.09 4.35 -8.94
N THR A 78 -10.70 3.21 -8.35
CA THR A 78 -10.42 1.98 -9.11
C THR A 78 -11.66 1.54 -9.89
N GLN A 79 -12.84 1.53 -9.25
CA GLN A 79 -14.10 1.18 -9.91
C GLN A 79 -14.48 2.16 -11.02
N LYS A 80 -14.27 3.46 -10.81
CA LYS A 80 -14.48 4.47 -11.84
C LYS A 80 -13.60 4.19 -13.07
N LEU A 81 -12.30 3.99 -12.88
CA LEU A 81 -11.36 3.73 -13.98
C LEU A 81 -11.71 2.44 -14.75
N LEU A 82 -12.14 1.39 -14.04
CA LEU A 82 -12.66 0.18 -14.65
C LEU A 82 -13.92 0.44 -15.49
N SER A 83 -14.86 1.24 -14.98
CA SER A 83 -16.09 1.60 -15.70
C SER A 83 -15.83 2.45 -16.96
N GLU A 84 -14.76 3.25 -16.94
CA GLU A 84 -14.29 4.05 -18.08
C GLU A 84 -13.52 3.21 -19.12
N GLY A 85 -13.28 1.92 -18.83
CA GLY A 85 -12.58 0.99 -19.73
C GLY A 85 -11.06 1.17 -19.75
N VAL A 86 -10.48 1.75 -18.69
CA VAL A 86 -9.02 1.90 -18.57
C VAL A 86 -8.37 0.52 -18.49
N LYS A 87 -7.43 0.25 -19.40
CA LYS A 87 -6.80 -1.07 -19.54
C LYS A 87 -5.69 -1.34 -18.53
N ASN A 88 -4.93 -0.31 -18.18
CA ASN A 88 -3.78 -0.40 -17.27
C ASN A 88 -4.05 0.50 -16.07
N ILE A 89 -4.29 -0.09 -14.90
CA ILE A 89 -4.54 0.62 -13.66
C ILE A 89 -3.46 0.19 -12.66
N TYR A 90 -2.65 1.14 -12.21
CA TYR A 90 -1.58 0.94 -11.24
C TYR A 90 -2.10 1.23 -9.83
N GLU A 91 -1.59 0.49 -8.83
CA GLU A 91 -1.98 0.62 -7.42
C GLU A 91 -3.51 0.48 -7.17
N ALA A 92 -4.18 -0.27 -8.05
CA ALA A 92 -5.61 -0.57 -7.95
C ALA A 92 -5.96 -1.17 -6.58
N THR A 93 -7.03 -0.68 -5.96
CA THR A 93 -7.50 -1.13 -4.65
C THR A 93 -8.90 -1.74 -4.77
N PHE A 94 -9.12 -2.87 -4.11
CA PHE A 94 -10.35 -3.66 -4.18
C PHE A 94 -10.87 -4.00 -2.77
N GLU A 95 -12.15 -4.40 -2.69
CA GLU A 95 -12.81 -4.95 -1.50
C GLU A 95 -13.40 -6.34 -1.77
#